data_AF-A0A139CMH2-F1
#
_entry.id   AF-A0A139CMH2-F1
#
_cell.length_a   1.000
_cell.length_b   1.000
_cell.length_c   1.000
_cell.angle_alpha   90.00
_cell.angle_beta   90.00
_cell.angle_gamma   90.00
#
_symmetry.space_group_name_H-M   'P 1'
#
loop_
_entity.id
_entity.type
_entity.pdbx_description
1 polymer ?
#
loop_
_entity_poly.entity_id
_entity_poly.type
_entity_poly.pdbx_seq_one_letter_code
_entity_poly.pdbx_strand_id
1 'polypeptide(L)'
;MKRLISTLIVISMILTFTLPALAAEKIKDVPKSHWAYQDVKKLVDNGLMSLYEDNTFKGEKKVNRYQLAEVVAKILVAIDQEKVNASKSDIKTLRKLSTEFRTELVELNQQTDIFNKRIKKLEEKNKIIKEDLVSTKGELMEIRKEVNKIIEDIRVEIENNLNARLNRIERQNQNLSNRVTALEEKLADTKAENSGLQNKVKNWKFALIGVAALLISSQ
;
A
#
# COMPACT_ATOMS: atom_id res chain seq x y z
N MET A 1 -40.25 62.84 40.69
CA MET A 1 -39.93 61.73 39.77
C MET A 1 -38.52 61.13 39.98
N LYS A 2 -37.46 61.93 40.17
CA LYS A 2 -36.07 61.42 40.34
C LYS A 2 -35.87 60.46 41.53
N ARG A 3 -36.57 60.65 42.65
CA ARG A 3 -36.47 59.78 43.84
C ARG A 3 -37.19 58.43 43.69
N LEU A 4 -38.27 58.37 42.89
CA LEU A 4 -39.01 57.14 42.61
C LEU A 4 -38.27 56.21 41.63
N ILE A 5 -37.59 56.79 40.64
CA ILE A 5 -36.75 56.04 39.70
C ILE A 5 -35.53 55.47 40.44
N SER A 6 -34.94 56.24 41.36
CA SER A 6 -33.80 55.78 42.17
C SER A 6 -34.16 54.63 43.10
N THR A 7 -35.35 54.62 43.71
CA THR A 7 -35.80 53.50 44.54
C THR A 7 -36.11 52.25 43.73
N LEU A 8 -36.63 52.40 42.50
CA LEU A 8 -36.93 51.28 41.60
C LEU A 8 -35.64 50.59 41.11
N ILE A 9 -34.59 51.36 40.82
CA ILE A 9 -33.28 50.84 40.40
C ILE A 9 -32.60 50.11 41.56
N VAL A 10 -32.70 50.62 42.79
CA VAL A 10 -32.12 49.95 43.97
C VAL A 10 -32.85 48.64 44.29
N ILE A 11 -34.18 48.60 44.17
CA ILE A 11 -34.96 47.36 44.35
C ILE A 11 -34.66 46.33 43.25
N SER A 12 -34.53 46.78 42.00
CA SER A 12 -34.12 45.92 40.86
C SER A 12 -32.71 45.34 41.04
N MET A 13 -31.79 46.14 41.59
CA MET A 13 -30.41 45.73 41.85
C MET A 13 -30.26 44.79 43.06
N ILE A 14 -31.18 44.86 44.03
CA ILE A 14 -31.28 43.88 45.14
C ILE A 14 -31.89 42.56 44.64
N LEU A 15 -32.81 42.61 43.68
CA LEU A 15 -33.46 41.42 43.11
C LEU A 15 -32.53 40.61 42.19
N THR A 16 -31.58 41.25 41.51
CA THR A 16 -30.61 40.58 40.63
C THR A 16 -29.40 40.01 41.37
N PHE A 17 -29.14 40.44 42.61
CA PHE A 17 -27.99 40.01 43.40
C PHE A 17 -28.30 38.93 44.46
N THR A 18 -29.53 38.40 44.52
CA THR A 18 -29.95 37.40 45.51
C THR A 18 -30.14 35.98 44.96
N LEU A 19 -29.60 35.66 43.78
CA LEU A 19 -29.46 34.26 43.34
C LEU A 19 -28.00 33.85 43.18
N PRO A 20 -27.27 33.67 44.29
CA PRO A 20 -26.32 32.59 44.37
C PRO A 20 -26.70 31.68 45.55
N ALA A 21 -27.78 30.91 45.42
CA ALA A 21 -28.09 29.89 46.41
C ALA A 21 -28.93 28.74 45.82
N LEU A 22 -28.28 27.58 45.70
CA LEU A 22 -28.88 26.24 45.71
C LEU A 22 -29.58 25.77 44.43
N ALA A 23 -28.91 25.86 43.28
CA ALA A 23 -29.06 24.77 42.31
C ALA A 23 -28.31 23.55 42.88
N ALA A 24 -28.98 22.77 43.72
CA ALA A 24 -28.45 21.47 44.12
C ALA A 24 -28.32 20.63 42.84
N GLU A 25 -27.10 20.49 42.31
CA GLU A 25 -26.82 19.63 41.16
C GLU A 25 -27.36 18.23 41.48
N LYS A 26 -28.45 17.87 40.80
CA LYS A 26 -29.09 16.58 41.00
C LYS A 26 -28.20 15.55 40.32
N ILE A 27 -27.51 14.73 41.13
CA ILE A 27 -26.74 13.58 40.64
C ILE A 27 -27.71 12.59 39.98
N LYS A 28 -27.71 12.57 38.66
CA LYS A 28 -28.79 11.97 37.84
C LYS A 28 -28.86 10.46 37.98
N ASP A 29 -27.72 9.80 38.14
CA ASP A 29 -27.54 8.34 38.18
C ASP A 29 -27.30 7.79 39.59
N VAL A 30 -27.32 8.63 40.63
CA VAL A 30 -27.24 8.21 42.02
C VAL A 30 -28.52 8.65 42.74
N PRO A 31 -29.54 7.78 42.82
CA PRO A 31 -30.79 8.09 43.52
C PRO A 31 -30.55 8.42 45.00
N LYS A 32 -31.42 9.22 45.62
CA LYS A 32 -31.32 9.57 47.06
C LYS A 32 -31.38 8.35 47.99
N SER A 33 -31.99 7.26 47.55
CA SER A 33 -32.06 5.98 48.26
C SER A 33 -30.80 5.12 48.12
N HIS A 34 -29.86 5.51 47.24
CA HIS A 34 -28.62 4.77 47.02
C HIS A 34 -27.68 4.94 48.21
N TRP A 35 -27.04 3.85 48.65
CA TRP A 35 -26.16 3.84 49.82
C TRP A 35 -25.04 4.88 49.74
N ALA A 36 -24.47 5.08 48.54
CA ALA A 36 -23.39 6.03 48.30
C ALA A 36 -23.86 7.49 48.13
N TYR A 37 -25.17 7.76 48.09
CA TYR A 37 -25.68 9.08 47.71
C TYR A 37 -25.12 10.20 48.59
N GLN A 38 -25.11 10.00 49.92
CA GLN A 38 -24.63 11.00 50.87
C GLN A 38 -23.14 11.29 50.67
N ASP A 39 -22.34 10.25 50.41
CA ASP A 39 -20.90 10.41 50.25
C ASP A 39 -20.54 11.01 48.89
N VAL A 40 -21.21 10.57 47.82
CA VAL A 40 -21.06 11.18 46.49
C VAL A 40 -21.46 12.65 46.53
N LYS A 41 -22.59 12.98 47.17
CA LYS A 41 -23.04 14.36 47.32
C LYS A 41 -22.00 15.21 48.07
N LYS A 42 -21.45 14.71 49.17
CA LYS A 42 -20.37 15.40 49.90
C LYS A 42 -19.15 15.64 49.02
N LEU A 43 -18.75 14.66 48.20
CA LEU A 43 -17.57 14.79 47.33
C LEU A 43 -17.78 15.84 46.24
N VAL A 44 -19.00 15.92 45.69
CA VAL A 44 -19.39 16.93 44.69
C VAL A 44 -19.52 18.31 45.32
N ASP A 45 -20.24 18.43 46.44
CA ASP A 45 -20.45 19.71 47.15
C ASP A 45 -19.13 20.34 47.60
N ASN A 46 -18.13 19.53 47.98
CA ASN A 46 -16.80 20.00 48.38
C ASN A 46 -15.85 20.23 47.19
N GLY A 47 -16.31 20.03 45.95
CA GLY A 47 -15.49 20.20 44.74
C GLY A 47 -14.36 19.17 44.60
N LEU A 48 -14.43 18.05 45.32
CA LEU A 48 -13.42 16.98 45.29
C LEU A 48 -13.58 16.09 44.07
N MET A 49 -14.81 15.92 43.59
CA MET A 49 -15.13 15.29 42.31
C MET A 49 -16.19 16.11 41.57
N SER A 50 -16.10 16.11 40.24
CA SER A 50 -17.06 16.78 39.37
C SER A 50 -17.99 15.76 38.74
N LEU A 51 -19.25 16.17 38.50
CA LEU A 51 -20.15 15.40 37.65
C LEU A 51 -19.72 15.51 36.18
N TYR A 52 -20.12 14.53 35.38
CA TYR A 52 -20.01 14.61 33.94
C TYR A 52 -20.98 15.67 33.39
N GLU A 53 -20.77 16.11 32.15
CA GLU A 53 -21.61 17.12 31.47
C GLU A 53 -23.11 16.75 31.42
N ASP A 54 -23.43 15.46 31.53
CA ASP A 54 -24.79 14.90 31.59
C ASP A 54 -25.38 14.85 33.02
N ASN A 55 -24.73 15.50 34.00
CA ASN A 55 -25.05 15.51 35.44
C ASN A 55 -25.01 14.13 36.12
N THR A 56 -24.21 13.20 35.60
CA THR A 56 -24.01 11.87 36.21
C THR A 56 -22.69 11.78 36.97
N PHE A 57 -22.61 10.87 37.94
CA PHE A 57 -21.39 10.52 38.68
C PHE A 57 -20.63 9.34 38.05
N LYS A 58 -21.35 8.43 37.37
CA LYS A 58 -20.87 7.19 36.74
C LYS A 58 -20.10 6.29 37.71
N GLY A 59 -20.69 5.99 38.86
CA GLY A 59 -20.06 5.21 39.94
C GLY A 59 -19.57 3.81 39.53
N GLU A 60 -20.20 3.18 38.52
CA GLU A 60 -19.80 1.88 37.97
C GLU A 60 -18.64 1.96 36.97
N LYS A 61 -18.25 3.16 36.54
CA LYS A 61 -17.15 3.34 35.60
C LYS A 61 -15.82 3.15 36.32
N LYS A 62 -14.98 2.27 35.77
CA LYS A 62 -13.61 2.08 36.27
C LYS A 62 -12.84 3.40 36.23
N VAL A 63 -12.26 3.76 37.37
CA VAL A 63 -11.39 4.93 37.53
C VAL A 63 -9.99 4.57 37.04
N ASN A 64 -9.37 5.45 36.25
CA ASN A 64 -7.96 5.27 35.86
C ASN A 64 -7.02 5.91 36.90
N ARG A 65 -5.73 5.51 36.89
CA ARG A 65 -4.75 5.99 37.89
C ARG A 65 -4.61 7.51 37.91
N TYR A 66 -4.73 8.19 36.75
CA TYR A 66 -4.65 9.65 36.66
C TYR A 66 -5.82 10.34 37.36
N GLN A 67 -7.04 9.84 37.15
CA GLN A 67 -8.24 10.35 37.82
C GLN A 67 -8.16 10.15 39.33
N LEU A 68 -7.66 9.00 39.78
CA LEU A 68 -7.45 8.75 41.20
C LEU A 68 -6.40 9.72 41.79
N ALA A 69 -5.29 9.96 41.09
CA ALA A 69 -4.26 10.90 41.50
C ALA A 69 -4.79 12.34 41.62
N GLU A 70 -5.65 12.77 40.69
CA GLU A 70 -6.30 14.09 40.72
C GLU A 70 -7.18 14.24 41.96
N VAL A 71 -8.02 13.25 42.25
CA VAL A 71 -8.90 13.26 43.44
C VAL A 71 -8.08 13.27 44.73
N VAL A 72 -7.01 12.47 44.81
CA VAL A 72 -6.11 12.44 45.98
C VAL A 72 -5.43 13.79 46.19
N ALA A 73 -4.97 14.45 45.12
CA ALA A 73 -4.39 15.79 45.20
C ALA A 73 -5.40 16.83 45.70
N LYS A 74 -6.64 16.79 45.18
CA LYS A 74 -7.73 17.68 45.62
C LYS A 74 -8.08 17.48 47.09
N ILE A 75 -8.11 16.23 47.57
CA ILE A 75 -8.37 15.91 48.98
C ILE A 75 -7.26 16.47 49.88
N LEU A 76 -5.99 16.31 49.51
CA LEU A 76 -4.87 16.85 50.29
C LEU A 76 -4.95 18.39 50.39
N VAL A 77 -5.25 19.08 49.29
CA VAL A 77 -5.45 20.53 49.28
C VAL A 77 -6.64 20.94 50.16
N ALA A 78 -7.75 20.18 50.11
CA ALA A 78 -8.93 20.48 50.93
C ALA A 78 -8.69 20.28 52.43
N ILE A 79 -7.84 19.31 52.80
CA ILE A 79 -7.39 19.10 54.19
C ILE A 79 -6.51 20.27 54.65
N ASP A 80 -5.56 20.70 53.81
CA ASP A 80 -4.69 21.85 54.12
C ASP A 80 -5.47 23.17 54.25
N GLN A 81 -6.64 23.27 53.59
CA GLN A 81 -7.57 24.40 53.68
C GLN A 81 -8.61 24.25 54.81
N GLU A 82 -8.49 23.23 55.68
CA GLU A 82 -9.43 22.93 56.76
C GLU A 82 -10.89 22.70 56.31
N LYS A 83 -11.12 22.42 55.02
CA LYS A 83 -12.46 22.15 54.47
C LYS A 83 -12.93 20.72 54.77
N VAL A 84 -11.99 19.81 55.00
CA VAL A 84 -12.26 18.39 55.26
C VAL A 84 -11.42 17.93 56.45
N ASN A 85 -12.08 17.33 57.44
CA ASN A 85 -11.40 16.70 58.57
C ASN A 85 -11.05 15.25 58.22
N ALA A 86 -9.77 14.89 58.36
CA ALA A 86 -9.27 13.54 58.14
C ALA A 86 -8.40 13.10 59.33
N SER A 87 -8.35 11.80 59.63
CA SER A 87 -7.49 11.31 60.71
C SER A 87 -6.01 11.46 60.32
N LYS A 88 -5.11 11.51 61.32
CA LYS A 88 -3.66 11.51 61.07
C LYS A 88 -3.21 10.28 60.26
N SER A 89 -3.90 9.15 60.40
CA SER A 89 -3.64 7.93 59.64
C SER A 89 -4.02 8.09 58.16
N ASP A 90 -5.17 8.69 57.87
CA ASP A 90 -5.65 8.91 56.50
C ASP A 90 -4.75 9.89 55.75
N ILE A 91 -4.33 10.97 56.42
CA ILE A 91 -3.38 11.94 55.87
C ILE A 91 -2.05 11.26 55.51
N LYS A 92 -1.57 10.34 56.35
CA LYS A 92 -0.35 9.56 56.07
C LYS A 92 -0.52 8.68 54.83
N THR A 93 -1.66 8.00 54.69
CA THR A 93 -1.96 7.16 53.52
C THR A 93 -2.07 7.99 52.24
N LEU A 94 -2.77 9.12 52.28
CA LEU A 94 -2.91 10.03 51.14
C LEU A 94 -1.56 10.62 50.69
N ARG A 95 -0.70 11.00 51.64
CA ARG A 95 0.67 11.46 51.33
C ARG A 95 1.53 10.36 50.71
N LYS A 96 1.43 9.12 51.20
CA LYS A 96 2.11 7.97 50.61
C LYS A 96 1.65 7.74 49.16
N LEU A 97 0.34 7.71 48.95
CA LEU A 97 -0.26 7.51 47.63
C LEU A 97 0.11 8.64 46.65
N SER A 98 0.09 9.89 47.10
CA SER A 98 0.55 11.04 46.32
C SER A 98 2.03 10.90 45.92
N THR A 99 2.87 10.39 46.82
CA THR A 99 4.29 10.15 46.53
C THR A 99 4.48 9.04 45.48
N GLU A 100 3.73 7.94 45.60
CA GLU A 100 3.75 6.84 44.63
C GLU A 100 3.31 7.31 43.24
N PHE A 101 2.20 8.07 43.15
CA PHE A 101 1.76 8.64 41.88
C PHE A 101 2.75 9.63 41.29
N ARG A 102 3.41 10.46 42.11
CA ARG A 102 4.46 11.36 41.64
C ARG A 102 5.61 10.58 41.00
N THR A 103 6.03 9.49 41.61
CA THR A 103 7.08 8.62 41.06
C THR A 103 6.63 7.98 39.74
N GLU A 104 5.42 7.43 39.69
CA GLU A 104 4.88 6.81 38.47
C GLU A 104 4.76 7.82 37.31
N LEU A 105 4.34 9.06 37.58
CA LEU A 105 4.28 10.13 36.57
C LEU A 105 5.66 10.50 36.03
N VAL A 106 6.69 10.51 36.88
CA VAL A 106 8.08 10.73 36.45
C VAL A 106 8.55 9.59 35.54
N GLU A 107 8.25 8.34 35.89
CA GLU A 107 8.60 7.17 35.08
C GLU A 107 7.87 7.17 33.72
N LEU A 108 6.57 7.51 33.70
CA LEU A 108 5.80 7.64 32.46
C LEU A 108 6.34 8.73 31.54
N ASN A 109 6.79 9.85 32.11
CA ASN A 109 7.43 10.91 31.33
C ASN A 109 8.75 10.41 30.71
N GLN A 110 9.57 9.67 31.47
CA GLN A 110 10.78 9.04 30.94
C GLN A 110 10.47 8.02 29.82
N GLN A 111 9.42 7.21 29.96
CA GLN A 111 8.97 6.30 28.91
C GLN A 111 8.55 7.05 27.65
N THR A 112 7.86 8.18 27.81
CA THR A 112 7.47 9.07 26.70
C THR A 112 8.71 9.59 25.96
N ASP A 113 9.76 9.99 26.68
CA ASP A 113 11.03 10.40 26.08
C ASP A 113 11.73 9.26 25.31
N ILE A 114 11.73 8.05 25.89
CA ILE A 114 12.29 6.87 25.22
C ILE A 114 11.49 6.54 23.95
N PHE A 115 10.17 6.60 24.02
CA PHE A 115 9.29 6.35 22.88
C PHE A 115 9.51 7.39 21.78
N ASN A 116 9.60 8.67 22.14
CA ASN A 116 9.93 9.75 21.20
C ASN A 116 11.30 9.55 20.55
N LYS A 117 12.31 9.13 21.31
CA LYS A 117 13.64 8.78 20.76
C LYS A 117 13.55 7.59 19.79
N ARG A 118 12.73 6.57 20.09
CA ARG A 118 12.51 5.43 19.19
C ARG A 118 11.78 5.85 17.91
N ILE A 119 10.76 6.71 18.00
CA ILE A 119 10.07 7.27 16.84
C ILE A 119 11.07 7.99 15.93
N LYS A 120 11.89 8.89 16.46
CA LYS A 120 12.91 9.59 15.67
C LYS A 120 13.87 8.63 14.96
N LYS A 121 14.32 7.57 15.65
CA LYS A 121 15.16 6.54 15.03
C LYS A 121 14.45 5.77 13.91
N LEU A 122 13.15 5.51 14.06
CA LEU A 122 12.35 4.84 13.03
C LEU A 122 12.11 5.77 11.83
N GLU A 123 11.87 7.05 12.06
CA GLU A 123 11.73 8.06 11.00
C GLU A 123 13.01 8.17 10.17
N GLU A 124 14.18 8.21 10.82
CA GLU A 124 15.47 8.26 10.13
C GLU A 124 15.73 6.98 9.32
N LYS A 125 15.47 5.79 9.89
CA LYS A 125 15.56 4.53 9.14
C LYS A 125 14.61 4.50 7.95
N ASN A 126 13.39 4.98 8.10
CA ASN A 126 12.42 5.06 7.01
C ASN A 126 12.85 6.02 5.91
N LYS A 127 13.55 7.11 6.26
CA LYS A 127 14.13 8.04 5.29
C LYS A 127 15.21 7.35 4.47
N ILE A 128 16.17 6.68 5.12
CA ILE A 128 17.24 5.94 4.46
C ILE A 128 16.66 4.87 3.52
N ILE A 129 15.69 4.08 4.00
CA ILE A 129 15.02 3.06 3.17
C ILE A 129 14.34 3.68 1.93
N LYS A 130 13.75 4.87 2.06
CA LYS A 130 13.14 5.56 0.91
C LYS A 130 14.20 6.02 -0.10
N GLU A 131 15.34 6.51 0.36
CA GLU A 131 16.45 6.92 -0.50
C GLU A 131 17.02 5.70 -1.26
N ASP A 132 17.26 4.59 -0.56
CA ASP A 132 17.70 3.33 -1.16
C ASP A 132 16.68 2.78 -2.18
N LEU A 133 15.38 2.89 -1.89
CA LEU A 133 14.31 2.49 -2.80
C LEU A 133 14.32 3.31 -4.11
N VAL A 134 14.57 4.61 -4.02
CA VAL A 134 14.69 5.48 -5.20
C VAL A 134 15.93 5.11 -6.01
N SER A 135 17.06 4.89 -5.34
CA SER A 135 18.31 4.50 -6.00
C SER A 135 18.18 3.15 -6.73
N THR A 136 17.69 2.12 -6.04
CA THR A 136 17.48 0.78 -6.61
C THR A 136 16.49 0.79 -7.77
N LYS A 137 15.43 1.60 -7.69
CA LYS A 137 14.50 1.79 -8.82
C LYS A 137 15.20 2.42 -10.03
N GLY A 138 16.12 3.36 -9.80
CA GLY A 138 16.93 3.97 -10.85
C GLY A 138 17.82 2.94 -11.55
N GLU A 139 18.55 2.14 -10.79
CA GLU A 139 19.38 1.05 -11.32
C GLU A 139 18.54 0.04 -12.12
N LEU A 140 17.36 -0.33 -11.61
CA LEU A 140 16.44 -1.23 -12.31
C LEU A 140 15.94 -0.65 -13.64
N MET A 141 15.73 0.67 -13.71
CA MET A 141 15.37 1.34 -14.96
C MET A 141 16.51 1.28 -16.00
N GLU A 142 17.76 1.46 -15.57
CA GLU A 142 18.92 1.34 -16.48
C GLU A 142 19.09 -0.10 -16.98
N ILE A 143 19.02 -1.08 -16.08
CA ILE A 143 19.04 -2.51 -16.47
C ILE A 143 17.91 -2.82 -17.46
N ARG A 144 16.70 -2.30 -17.24
CA ARG A 144 15.59 -2.50 -18.17
C ARG A 144 15.87 -1.92 -19.56
N LYS A 145 16.52 -0.74 -19.63
CA LYS A 145 16.93 -0.16 -20.92
C LYS A 145 17.98 -1.02 -21.62
N GLU A 146 18.98 -1.49 -20.89
CA GLU A 146 20.02 -2.36 -21.42
C GLU A 146 19.44 -3.66 -21.96
N VAL A 147 18.56 -4.31 -21.21
CA VAL A 147 17.85 -5.54 -21.65
C VAL A 147 17.05 -5.28 -22.92
N ASN A 148 16.30 -4.18 -23.00
CA ASN A 148 15.53 -3.87 -24.20
C ASN A 148 16.44 -3.61 -25.41
N LYS A 149 17.59 -2.96 -25.20
CA LYS A 149 18.58 -2.75 -26.25
C LYS A 149 19.15 -4.08 -26.75
N ILE A 150 19.52 -4.99 -25.84
CA ILE A 150 20.02 -6.33 -26.19
C ILE A 150 18.98 -7.11 -26.98
N ILE A 151 17.70 -7.06 -26.58
CA ILE A 151 16.61 -7.72 -27.31
C ILE A 151 16.52 -7.19 -28.75
N GLU A 152 16.63 -5.87 -28.93
CA GLU A 152 16.58 -5.26 -30.25
C GLU A 152 17.80 -5.61 -31.09
N ASP A 153 19.00 -5.57 -30.50
CA ASP A 153 20.24 -5.95 -31.18
C ASP A 153 20.18 -7.41 -31.66
N ILE A 154 19.70 -8.34 -30.82
CA ILE A 154 19.50 -9.75 -31.17
C ILE A 154 18.45 -9.90 -32.28
N ARG A 155 17.33 -9.17 -32.20
CA ARG A 155 16.28 -9.20 -33.22
C ARG A 155 16.85 -8.82 -34.59
N VAL A 156 17.56 -7.70 -34.67
CA VAL A 156 18.17 -7.19 -35.90
C VAL A 156 19.20 -8.18 -36.44
N GLU A 157 20.03 -8.76 -35.58
CA GLU A 157 21.03 -9.75 -35.98
C GLU A 157 20.39 -11.01 -36.58
N ILE A 158 19.34 -11.55 -35.94
CA ILE A 158 18.60 -12.70 -36.44
C ILE A 158 17.98 -12.39 -37.80
N GLU A 159 17.32 -11.25 -37.95
CA GLU A 159 16.68 -10.84 -39.20
C GLU A 159 17.70 -10.73 -40.34
N ASN A 160 18.84 -10.10 -40.08
CA ASN A 160 19.94 -9.99 -41.05
C ASN A 160 20.49 -11.37 -41.46
N ASN A 161 20.70 -12.28 -40.51
CA ASN A 161 21.20 -13.62 -40.80
C ASN A 161 20.19 -14.43 -41.61
N LEU A 162 18.91 -14.40 -41.21
CA LEU A 162 17.83 -15.10 -41.93
C LEU A 162 17.70 -14.58 -43.36
N ASN A 163 17.70 -13.27 -43.56
CA ASN A 163 17.64 -12.67 -44.90
C ASN A 163 18.86 -13.05 -45.74
N ALA A 164 20.07 -13.06 -45.16
CA ALA A 164 21.27 -13.50 -45.87
C ALA A 164 21.20 -14.98 -46.29
N ARG A 165 20.65 -15.86 -45.43
CA ARG A 165 20.44 -17.28 -45.74
C ARG A 165 19.35 -17.47 -46.79
N LEU A 166 18.22 -16.75 -46.69
CA LEU A 166 17.12 -16.78 -47.65
C LEU A 166 17.62 -16.41 -49.05
N ASN A 167 18.34 -15.29 -49.16
CA ASN A 167 18.91 -14.83 -50.43
C ASN A 167 19.87 -15.85 -51.05
N ARG A 168 20.66 -16.57 -50.23
CA ARG A 168 21.54 -17.65 -50.73
C ARG A 168 20.73 -18.81 -51.29
N ILE A 169 19.68 -19.24 -50.58
CA ILE A 169 18.80 -20.33 -51.01
C ILE A 169 18.06 -19.95 -52.31
N GLU A 170 17.53 -18.73 -52.39
CA GLU A 170 16.84 -18.25 -53.60
C GLU A 170 17.74 -18.28 -54.83
N ARG A 171 18.99 -17.81 -54.70
CA ARG A 171 19.98 -17.89 -55.79
C ARG A 171 20.30 -19.33 -56.19
N GLN A 172 20.43 -20.24 -55.22
CA GLN A 172 20.65 -21.66 -55.49
C GLN A 172 19.46 -22.28 -56.22
N ASN A 173 18.23 -21.97 -55.81
CA ASN A 173 17.02 -22.45 -56.46
C ASN A 173 16.88 -21.91 -57.88
N GLN A 174 17.18 -20.64 -58.12
CA GLN A 174 17.21 -20.06 -59.47
C GLN A 174 18.25 -20.76 -60.36
N ASN A 175 19.45 -21.01 -59.85
CA ASN A 175 20.49 -21.73 -60.59
C ASN A 175 20.04 -23.18 -60.90
N LEU A 176 19.49 -23.89 -59.93
CA LEU A 176 18.96 -25.24 -60.14
C LEU A 176 17.84 -25.24 -61.18
N SER A 177 16.90 -24.30 -61.09
CA SER A 177 15.83 -24.12 -62.08
C SER A 177 16.40 -23.96 -63.48
N ASN A 178 17.37 -23.05 -63.67
CA ASN A 178 18.01 -22.83 -64.97
C ASN A 178 18.70 -24.09 -65.50
N ARG A 179 19.36 -24.86 -64.62
CA ARG A 179 20.00 -26.13 -64.99
C ARG A 179 18.99 -27.20 -65.39
N VAL A 180 17.85 -27.28 -64.70
CA VAL A 180 16.77 -28.22 -65.04
C VAL A 180 16.23 -27.88 -66.43
N THR A 181 15.91 -26.61 -66.71
CA THR A 181 15.45 -26.18 -68.04
C THR A 181 16.44 -26.51 -69.14
N ALA A 182 17.74 -26.27 -68.92
CA ALA A 182 18.78 -26.61 -69.89
C ALA A 182 18.93 -28.12 -70.13
N LEU A 183 18.69 -28.95 -69.11
CA LEU A 183 18.71 -30.41 -69.25
C LEU A 183 17.46 -30.92 -69.97
N GLU A 184 16.29 -30.33 -69.71
CA GLU A 184 15.05 -30.63 -70.43
C GLU A 184 15.17 -30.33 -71.92
N GLU A 185 15.79 -29.20 -72.29
CA GLU A 185 16.09 -28.83 -73.67
C GLU A 185 17.01 -29.87 -74.34
N LYS A 186 18.15 -30.20 -73.72
CA LYS A 186 19.08 -31.22 -74.23
C LYS A 186 18.43 -32.60 -74.38
N LEU A 187 17.54 -32.98 -73.46
CA LEU A 187 16.82 -34.24 -73.53
C LEU A 187 15.85 -34.25 -74.72
N ALA A 188 15.16 -33.14 -74.98
CA ALA A 188 14.29 -32.98 -76.14
C ALA A 188 15.08 -33.12 -77.45
N ASP A 189 16.23 -32.46 -77.56
CA ASP A 189 17.12 -32.55 -78.72
C ASP A 189 17.61 -33.98 -78.96
N THR A 190 18.10 -34.64 -77.90
CA THR A 190 18.58 -36.03 -77.98
C THR A 190 17.45 -36.98 -78.39
N LYS A 191 16.23 -36.76 -77.88
CA LYS A 191 15.06 -37.56 -78.26
C LYS A 191 14.68 -37.35 -79.72
N ALA A 192 14.76 -36.11 -80.21
CA ALA A 192 14.53 -35.78 -81.61
C ALA A 192 15.58 -36.45 -82.52
N GLU A 193 16.87 -36.36 -82.18
CA GLU A 193 17.96 -37.00 -82.91
C GLU A 193 17.78 -38.52 -82.98
N ASN A 194 17.51 -39.17 -81.84
CA ASN A 194 17.27 -40.61 -81.79
C ASN A 194 16.07 -41.04 -82.64
N SER A 195 14.97 -40.26 -82.62
CA SER A 195 13.82 -40.52 -83.50
C SER A 195 14.17 -40.42 -84.99
N GLY A 196 15.02 -39.45 -85.36
CA GLY A 196 15.55 -39.31 -86.72
C GLY A 196 16.43 -40.50 -87.14
N LEU A 197 17.28 -40.99 -86.23
CA LEU A 197 18.10 -42.18 -86.47
C LEU A 197 17.24 -43.45 -86.62
N GLN A 198 16.23 -43.65 -85.77
CA GLN A 198 15.28 -44.77 -85.89
C GLN A 198 14.59 -44.78 -87.27
N ASN A 199 14.17 -43.60 -87.76
CA ASN A 199 13.59 -43.47 -89.10
C ASN A 199 14.60 -43.82 -90.20
N LYS A 200 15.86 -43.36 -90.10
CA LYS A 200 16.92 -43.74 -91.05
C LYS A 200 17.15 -45.24 -91.06
N VAL A 201 17.27 -45.88 -89.89
CA VAL A 201 17.43 -47.33 -89.77
C VAL A 201 16.25 -48.08 -90.39
N LYS A 202 15.02 -47.62 -90.15
CA LYS A 202 13.81 -48.20 -90.77
C LYS A 202 13.86 -48.12 -92.29
N ASN A 203 14.22 -46.95 -92.83
CA ASN A 203 14.35 -46.75 -94.28
C ASN A 203 15.44 -47.64 -94.88
N TRP A 204 16.58 -47.79 -94.20
CA TRP A 204 17.67 -48.67 -94.64
C TRP A 204 17.25 -50.15 -94.62
N LYS A 205 16.49 -50.59 -93.62
CA LYS A 205 15.92 -51.95 -93.58
C LYS A 205 14.98 -52.19 -94.76
N PHE A 206 14.10 -51.25 -95.09
CA PHE A 206 13.23 -51.38 -96.27
C PHE A 206 14.02 -51.41 -97.58
N ALA A 207 15.04 -50.57 -97.72
CA ALA A 207 15.91 -50.57 -98.89
C ALA A 207 16.63 -51.92 -99.05
N LEU A 208 17.17 -52.49 -97.97
CA LEU A 208 17.81 -53.81 -97.98
C LEU A 208 16.84 -54.94 -98.35
N ILE A 209 15.62 -54.94 -97.78
CA ILE A 209 14.59 -55.93 -98.14
C ILE A 209 14.22 -55.81 -99.62
N GLY A 210 14.06 -54.59 -100.14
CA GLY A 210 13.78 -54.35 -101.55
C GLY A 210 14.88 -54.87 -102.48
N VAL A 211 16.14 -54.61 -102.14
CA VAL A 211 17.31 -55.14 -102.87
C VAL A 211 17.34 -56.67 -102.82
N ALA A 212 17.12 -57.28 -101.66
CA ALA A 212 17.07 -58.74 -101.52
C ALA A 212 15.92 -59.37 -102.33
N ALA A 213 14.74 -58.74 -102.37
CA ALA A 213 13.60 -59.21 -103.18
C ALA A 213 13.90 -59.16 -104.68
N LEU A 214 14.55 -58.09 -105.16
CA LEU A 214 14.99 -57.97 -106.56
C LEU A 214 15.97 -59.09 -106.94
N LEU A 215 16.94 -59.39 -106.07
CA LEU A 215 17.91 -60.46 -106.29
C LEU A 215 17.25 -61.85 -106.38
N ILE A 216 16.29 -62.15 -105.51
CA ILE A 216 15.57 -63.43 -105.51
C ILE A 216 14.69 -63.58 -106.78
N SER A 217 14.10 -62.49 -107.29
CA SER A 217 13.30 -62.52 -108.52
C SER A 217 14.12 -62.67 -109.82
N SER A 218 15.46 -62.65 -109.74
CA SER A 218 16.38 -62.75 -110.88
C SER A 218 17.07 -64.12 -111.02
N GLN A 219 16.70 -65.10 -110.18
CA GLN A 219 17.05 -66.52 -110.31
C GLN A 219 15.85 -67.32 -110.78
#